data_AF-X0SRH4-F1
#
_entry.id   AF-X0SRH4-F1
#
_cell.length_a   1.000
_cell.length_b   1.000
_cell.length_c   1.000
_cell.angle_alpha   90.00
_cell.angle_beta   90.00
_cell.angle_gamma   90.00
#
_symmetry.space_group_name_H-M   'P 1'
#
loop_
_entity.id
_entity.type
_entity.pdbx_description
1 polymer ?
#
loop_
_entity_poly.entity_id
_entity_poly.type
_entity_poly.pdbx_seq_one_letter_code
_entity_poly.pdbx_strand_id
1 'polypeptide(L)'
;MGLELTKDDRDMLDGKHGKAARKAMEIITALGEIFGAKRLIPVSSVQIAGVSYHNLGEAGLEYLSDMAEDGQTRVLTTLNPAGMDMTEWKKHGISESFAKNQERVVDAFLKMGVIATCTCTPYLIGNLPHYGEHIARAESSAVCFANSVIGALTNREGGPS
;
A
#
# COMPACT_ATOMS: atom_id res chain seq x y z
N MET A 1 17.80 17.35 -14.75
CA MET A 1 17.18 17.96 -13.56
C MET A 1 16.95 16.83 -12.57
N GLY A 2 17.44 16.96 -11.34
CA GLY A 2 17.29 15.91 -10.32
C GLY A 2 15.94 15.99 -9.61
N LEU A 3 15.60 14.93 -8.87
CA LEU A 3 14.41 14.88 -8.03
C LEU A 3 14.57 15.86 -6.85
N GLU A 4 13.65 16.83 -6.73
CA GLU A 4 13.62 17.76 -5.61
C GLU A 4 12.78 17.18 -4.46
N LEU A 5 13.47 16.85 -3.37
CA LEU A 5 12.86 16.39 -2.13
C LEU A 5 12.59 17.56 -1.18
N THR A 6 11.42 17.55 -0.52
CA THR A 6 11.12 18.49 0.57
C THR A 6 12.00 18.22 1.79
N LYS A 7 11.91 19.08 2.81
CA LYS A 7 12.63 18.84 4.07
C LYS A 7 12.16 17.54 4.75
N ASP A 8 10.85 17.30 4.80
CA ASP A 8 10.29 16.10 5.43
C ASP A 8 10.70 14.82 4.67
N ASP A 9 10.71 14.87 3.34
CA ASP A 9 11.19 13.76 2.49
C ASP A 9 12.65 13.41 2.79
N ARG A 10 13.51 14.43 2.94
CA ARG A 10 14.93 14.24 3.30
C ARG A 10 15.06 13.72 4.72
N ASP A 11 14.29 14.24 5.66
CA ASP A 11 14.31 13.78 7.05
C ASP A 11 13.93 12.30 7.15
N MET A 12 12.95 11.84 6.35
CA MET A 12 12.61 10.42 6.22
C MET A 12 13.73 9.61 5.57
N LEU A 13 14.31 10.08 4.46
CA LEU A 13 15.42 9.42 3.77
C LEU A 13 16.71 9.34 4.62
N ASP A 14 16.93 10.32 5.50
CA ASP A 14 18.03 10.33 6.47
C ASP A 14 17.76 9.40 7.68
N GLY A 15 16.55 8.82 7.77
CA GLY A 15 16.16 7.88 8.83
C GLY A 15 15.69 8.52 10.13
N LYS A 16 15.35 9.82 10.14
CA LYS A 16 14.82 10.51 11.34
C LYS A 16 13.43 10.03 11.75
N HIS A 17 12.75 9.28 10.86
CA HIS A 17 11.40 8.73 11.07
C HIS A 17 11.39 7.19 11.16
N GLY A 18 12.53 6.57 11.50
CA GLY A 18 12.63 5.11 11.61
C GLY A 18 13.10 4.43 10.34
N LYS A 19 13.39 3.13 10.46
CA LYS A 19 13.95 2.29 9.41
C LYS A 19 12.94 2.03 8.29
N ALA A 20 11.69 1.75 8.62
CA ALA A 20 10.65 1.52 7.63
C ALA A 20 10.40 2.75 6.76
N ALA A 21 10.27 3.94 7.37
CA ALA A 21 10.10 5.19 6.64
C ALA A 21 11.31 5.49 5.72
N ARG A 22 12.53 5.25 6.23
CA ARG A 22 13.74 5.37 5.40
C ARG A 22 13.69 4.43 4.20
N LYS A 23 13.36 3.15 4.43
CA LYS A 23 13.33 2.15 3.37
C LYS A 23 12.28 2.48 2.29
N ALA A 24 11.10 2.93 2.72
CA ALA A 24 10.06 3.40 1.80
C ALA A 24 10.54 4.63 0.98
N MET A 25 11.21 5.59 1.63
CA MET A 25 11.75 6.76 0.94
C MET A 25 12.89 6.45 -0.01
N GLU A 26 13.77 5.48 0.30
CA GLU A 26 14.79 4.98 -0.63
C GLU A 26 14.13 4.46 -1.92
N ILE A 27 13.07 3.67 -1.79
CA ILE A 27 12.33 3.09 -2.92
C ILE A 27 11.68 4.18 -3.77
N ILE A 28 10.89 5.08 -3.15
CA ILE A 28 10.15 6.10 -3.91
C ILE A 28 11.09 7.13 -4.55
N THR A 29 12.23 7.44 -3.92
CA THR A 29 13.26 8.32 -4.47
C THR A 29 13.91 7.66 -5.70
N ALA A 30 14.29 6.39 -5.60
CA ALA A 30 14.86 5.65 -6.73
C ALA A 30 13.89 5.57 -7.90
N LEU A 31 12.60 5.31 -7.65
CA LEU A 31 11.57 5.33 -8.69
C LEU A 31 11.42 6.73 -9.31
N GLY A 32 11.38 7.77 -8.47
CA GLY A 32 11.32 9.16 -8.94
C GLY A 32 12.47 9.51 -9.88
N GLU A 33 13.69 9.09 -9.54
CA GLU A 33 14.87 9.27 -10.40
C GLU A 33 14.75 8.48 -11.71
N ILE A 34 14.33 7.22 -11.67
CA ILE A 34 14.13 6.37 -12.85
C ILE A 34 13.10 6.99 -13.81
N PHE A 35 12.00 7.53 -13.28
CA PHE A 35 10.96 8.18 -14.07
C PHE A 35 11.32 9.62 -14.48
N GLY A 36 12.48 10.15 -14.07
CA GLY A 36 12.86 11.54 -14.32
C GLY A 36 11.90 12.55 -13.67
N ALA A 37 11.29 12.17 -12.55
CA ALA A 37 10.37 13.01 -11.81
C ALA A 37 11.09 14.24 -11.25
N LYS A 38 10.44 15.40 -11.33
CA LYS A 38 10.98 16.65 -10.78
C LYS A 38 10.78 16.77 -9.28
N ARG A 39 9.69 16.20 -8.76
CA ARG A 39 9.31 16.24 -7.34
C ARG A 39 8.35 15.09 -7.03
N LEU A 40 8.27 14.73 -5.75
CA LEU A 40 7.22 13.86 -5.24
C LEU A 40 5.91 14.66 -5.05
N ILE A 41 4.78 13.96 -5.03
CA ILE A 41 3.46 14.54 -4.75
C ILE A 41 2.86 13.86 -3.51
N PRO A 42 2.24 14.63 -2.60
CA PRO A 42 1.53 14.02 -1.49
C PRO A 42 0.27 13.32 -2.00
N VAL A 43 -0.06 12.19 -1.38
CA VAL A 43 -1.34 11.48 -1.58
C VAL A 43 -2.20 11.64 -0.34
N SER A 44 -3.52 11.66 -0.53
CA SER A 44 -4.50 11.77 0.56
C SER A 44 -4.95 10.41 1.11
N SER A 45 -4.85 9.36 0.30
CA SER A 45 -5.14 7.98 0.70
C SER A 45 -4.41 6.96 -0.17
N VAL A 46 -4.27 5.75 0.36
CA VAL A 46 -3.59 4.62 -0.27
C VAL A 46 -4.45 3.36 -0.20
N GLN A 47 -4.44 2.57 -1.26
CA GLN A 47 -4.93 1.19 -1.25
C GLN A 47 -3.81 0.25 -1.67
N ILE A 48 -3.26 -0.47 -0.69
CA ILE A 48 -2.13 -1.40 -0.89
C ILE A 48 -2.60 -2.61 -1.69
N ALA A 49 -1.82 -3.01 -2.71
CA ALA A 49 -2.00 -4.28 -3.42
C ALA A 49 -0.94 -5.32 -3.04
N GLY A 50 -1.06 -6.53 -3.59
CA GLY A 50 -0.10 -7.60 -3.29
C GLY A 50 -0.26 -8.20 -1.89
N VAL A 51 -1.46 -8.16 -1.32
CA VAL A 51 -1.76 -8.62 0.06
C VAL A 51 -1.81 -10.16 0.18
N SER A 52 -1.84 -10.88 -0.95
CA SER A 52 -1.91 -12.34 -0.95
C SER A 52 -0.59 -12.99 -0.53
N TYR A 53 -0.62 -13.90 0.45
CA TYR A 53 0.54 -14.72 0.82
C TYR A 53 1.05 -15.56 -0.36
N HIS A 54 0.17 -15.93 -1.29
CA HIS A 54 0.59 -16.65 -2.50
C HIS A 54 1.59 -15.86 -3.35
N ASN A 55 1.43 -14.53 -3.40
CA ASN A 55 2.28 -13.65 -4.19
C ASN A 55 3.54 -13.23 -3.42
N LEU A 56 3.40 -13.03 -2.10
CA LEU A 56 4.49 -12.58 -1.23
C LEU A 56 5.47 -13.71 -0.90
N GLY A 57 4.95 -14.91 -0.63
CA GLY A 57 5.70 -15.99 0.01
C GLY A 57 6.25 -15.57 1.38
N GLU A 58 7.14 -16.41 1.92
CA GLU A 58 7.76 -16.14 3.22
C GLU A 58 8.67 -14.91 3.18
N ALA A 59 9.43 -14.71 2.09
CA ALA A 59 10.33 -13.55 1.96
C ALA A 59 9.57 -12.21 1.95
N GLY A 60 8.41 -12.15 1.28
CA GLY A 60 7.56 -10.95 1.31
C GLY A 60 6.94 -10.73 2.69
N LEU A 61 6.59 -11.79 3.40
CA LEU A 61 6.08 -11.71 4.77
C LEU A 61 7.14 -11.27 5.77
N GLU A 62 8.38 -11.77 5.65
CA GLU A 62 9.53 -11.31 6.44
C GLU A 62 9.78 -9.82 6.21
N TYR A 63 9.83 -9.38 4.94
CA TYR A 63 9.96 -7.97 4.60
C TYR A 63 8.84 -7.11 5.21
N LEU A 64 7.58 -7.55 5.13
CA LEU A 64 6.46 -6.85 5.77
C LEU A 64 6.55 -6.84 7.28
N SER A 65 7.05 -7.92 7.89
CA SER A 65 7.24 -8.02 9.34
C SER A 65 8.32 -7.06 9.83
N ASP A 66 9.42 -6.94 9.09
CA ASP A 66 10.50 -5.98 9.36
C ASP A 66 9.98 -4.53 9.25
N MET A 67 9.20 -4.25 8.19
CA MET A 67 8.57 -2.94 8.02
C MET A 67 7.59 -2.63 9.16
N ALA A 68 6.90 -3.64 9.70
CA ALA A 68 5.95 -3.49 10.79
C ALA A 68 6.59 -3.28 12.18
N GLU A 69 7.93 -3.40 12.31
CA GLU A 69 8.63 -3.12 13.58
C GLU A 69 8.50 -1.65 13.99
N ASP A 70 8.67 -0.72 13.03
CA ASP A 70 8.59 0.72 13.28
C ASP A 70 7.83 1.52 12.21
N GLY A 71 7.30 0.86 11.18
CA GLY A 71 6.50 1.46 10.12
C GLY A 71 5.11 1.86 10.60
N GLN A 72 4.66 3.04 10.17
CA GLN A 72 3.29 3.53 10.40
C GLN A 72 2.80 4.28 9.16
N THR A 73 1.56 4.02 8.78
CA THR A 73 0.90 4.77 7.70
C THR A 73 0.63 6.21 8.13
N ARG A 74 0.85 7.16 7.23
CA ARG A 74 0.64 8.60 7.50
C ARG A 74 -0.68 9.15 6.97
N VAL A 75 -1.38 8.37 6.14
CA VAL A 75 -2.65 8.73 5.51
C VAL A 75 -3.59 7.54 5.57
N LEU A 76 -4.88 7.75 5.26
CA LEU A 76 -5.85 6.66 5.19
C LEU A 76 -5.34 5.57 4.25
N THR A 77 -5.02 4.41 4.82
CA THR A 77 -4.46 3.28 4.08
C THR A 77 -5.34 2.06 4.25
N THR A 78 -5.70 1.45 3.14
CA THR A 78 -6.62 0.30 3.08
C THR A 78 -6.01 -0.84 2.28
N LEU A 79 -6.55 -2.05 2.43
CA LEU A 79 -6.07 -3.24 1.73
C LEU A 79 -6.96 -3.64 0.56
N ASN A 80 -6.30 -4.00 -0.54
CA ASN A 80 -6.87 -4.89 -1.55
C ASN A 80 -7.22 -6.26 -0.97
N PRO A 81 -7.95 -7.12 -1.71
CA PRO A 81 -8.30 -8.45 -1.23
C PRO A 81 -7.09 -9.24 -0.77
N ALA A 82 -7.26 -9.93 0.36
CA ALA A 82 -6.34 -10.96 0.78
C ALA A 82 -6.39 -12.15 -0.19
N GLY A 83 -5.44 -13.08 -0.07
CA GLY A 83 -5.40 -14.29 -0.90
C GLY A 83 -6.54 -15.29 -0.65
N MET A 84 -7.45 -15.01 0.27
CA MET A 84 -8.61 -15.84 0.62
C MET A 84 -9.70 -15.00 1.31
N ASP A 85 -10.88 -15.59 1.50
CA ASP A 85 -11.88 -15.04 2.42
C ASP A 85 -11.36 -15.09 3.86
N MET A 86 -11.33 -13.95 4.57
CA MET A 86 -10.74 -13.89 5.91
C MET A 86 -11.58 -14.58 7.00
N THR A 87 -12.82 -14.98 6.70
CA THR A 87 -13.78 -15.55 7.66
C THR A 87 -14.18 -16.97 7.33
N GLU A 88 -14.45 -17.25 6.06
CA GLU A 88 -15.08 -18.46 5.56
C GLU A 88 -14.15 -19.28 4.65
N TRP A 89 -12.83 -19.03 4.71
CA TRP A 89 -11.83 -19.75 3.90
C TRP A 89 -11.93 -21.27 3.99
N LYS A 90 -12.37 -21.82 5.14
CA LYS A 90 -12.62 -23.26 5.33
C LYS A 90 -13.68 -23.79 4.37
N LYS A 91 -14.78 -23.04 4.15
CA LYS A 91 -15.85 -23.42 3.21
C LYS A 91 -15.35 -23.46 1.77
N HIS A 92 -14.31 -22.68 1.47
CA HIS A 92 -13.66 -22.63 0.16
C HIS A 92 -12.52 -23.65 0.00
N GLY A 93 -12.29 -24.52 0.98
CA GLY A 93 -11.27 -25.57 0.90
C GLY A 93 -9.83 -25.04 0.99
N ILE A 94 -9.63 -23.84 1.54
CA ILE A 94 -8.30 -23.29 1.77
C ILE A 94 -7.62 -24.06 2.91
N SER A 95 -6.34 -24.38 2.73
CA SER A 95 -5.58 -25.10 3.75
C SER A 95 -5.33 -24.24 4.99
N GLU A 96 -5.31 -24.85 6.17
CA GLU A 96 -5.00 -24.12 7.40
C GLU A 96 -3.61 -23.48 7.39
N SER A 97 -2.64 -24.11 6.71
CA SER A 97 -1.29 -23.57 6.58
C SER A 97 -1.26 -22.28 5.76
N PHE A 98 -2.00 -22.23 4.65
CA PHE A 98 -2.13 -21.01 3.87
C PHE A 98 -2.87 -19.93 4.66
N ALA A 99 -3.96 -20.31 5.33
CA ALA A 99 -4.77 -19.38 6.11
C ALA A 99 -3.96 -18.69 7.22
N LYS A 100 -3.20 -19.45 8.01
CA LYS A 100 -2.31 -18.90 9.04
C LYS A 100 -1.28 -17.94 8.47
N ASN A 101 -0.71 -18.24 7.31
CA ASN A 101 0.27 -17.34 6.70
C ASN A 101 -0.37 -16.08 6.09
N GLN A 102 -1.58 -16.20 5.55
CA GLN A 102 -2.34 -15.05 5.09
C GLN A 102 -2.77 -14.14 6.25
N GLU A 103 -3.13 -14.71 7.40
CA GLU A 103 -3.40 -13.96 8.64
C GLU A 103 -2.15 -13.22 9.10
N ARG A 104 -0.97 -13.87 9.13
CA ARG A 104 0.32 -13.21 9.45
C ARG A 104 0.59 -11.99 8.56
N VAL A 105 0.28 -12.08 7.26
CA VAL A 105 0.41 -10.94 6.33
C VAL A 105 -0.53 -9.80 6.72
N VAL A 106 -1.81 -10.09 6.98
CA VAL A 106 -2.79 -9.07 7.37
C VAL A 106 -2.40 -8.43 8.71
N ASP A 107 -1.95 -9.22 9.68
CA ASP A 107 -1.50 -8.73 10.99
C ASP A 107 -0.32 -7.77 10.87
N ALA A 108 0.63 -8.02 9.96
CA ALA A 108 1.74 -7.10 9.70
C ALA A 108 1.23 -5.74 9.20
N PHE A 109 0.25 -5.72 8.29
CA PHE A 109 -0.37 -4.48 7.84
C PHE A 109 -1.14 -3.77 8.96
N LEU A 110 -1.92 -4.50 9.77
CA LEU A 110 -2.66 -3.94 10.90
C LEU A 110 -1.73 -3.25 11.90
N LYS A 111 -0.56 -3.83 12.19
CA LYS A 111 0.46 -3.23 13.08
C LYS A 111 0.97 -1.89 12.56
N MET A 112 1.01 -1.70 11.24
CA MET A 112 1.40 -0.43 10.60
C MET A 112 0.25 0.62 10.55
N GLY A 113 -0.91 0.33 11.12
CA GLY A 113 -2.07 1.23 11.11
C GLY A 113 -2.95 1.14 9.86
N VAL A 114 -2.73 0.12 9.03
CA VAL A 114 -3.55 -0.12 7.83
C VAL A 114 -4.91 -0.68 8.21
N ILE A 115 -5.97 -0.25 7.53
CA ILE A 115 -7.31 -0.80 7.69
C ILE A 115 -7.48 -2.00 6.75
N ALA A 116 -7.67 -3.19 7.32
CA ALA A 116 -7.83 -4.45 6.57
C ALA A 116 -9.22 -4.59 5.92
N THR A 117 -9.52 -3.70 4.98
CA THR A 117 -10.77 -3.73 4.20
C THR A 117 -10.88 -4.93 3.27
N CYS A 118 -9.75 -5.50 2.86
CA CYS A 118 -9.64 -6.72 2.06
C CYS A 118 -10.59 -6.75 0.85
N THR A 119 -10.67 -5.66 0.09
CA THR A 119 -11.60 -5.54 -1.06
C THR A 119 -10.95 -4.82 -2.23
N CYS A 120 -11.28 -5.24 -3.46
CA CYS A 120 -10.89 -4.59 -4.71
C CYS A 120 -11.86 -3.45 -5.08
N THR A 121 -12.97 -3.32 -4.35
CA THR A 121 -14.00 -2.30 -4.55
C THR A 121 -14.08 -1.35 -3.35
N PRO A 122 -13.01 -0.59 -3.05
CA PRO A 122 -12.95 0.27 -1.86
C PRO A 122 -14.03 1.38 -1.89
N TYR A 123 -14.47 1.77 -3.08
CA TYR A 123 -15.54 2.73 -3.30
C TYR A 123 -16.93 2.23 -2.85
N LEU A 124 -17.15 0.91 -2.76
CA LEU A 124 -18.41 0.35 -2.24
C LEU A 124 -18.48 0.35 -0.71
N ILE A 125 -17.36 0.56 -0.04
CA ILE A 125 -17.25 0.58 1.43
C ILE A 125 -16.89 1.97 1.97
N GLY A 126 -17.08 3.02 1.16
CA GLY A 126 -16.94 4.41 1.60
C GLY A 126 -15.55 5.03 1.48
N ASN A 127 -14.56 4.33 0.93
CA ASN A 127 -13.27 4.96 0.59
C ASN A 127 -13.39 5.76 -0.73
N LEU A 128 -13.99 6.94 -0.61
CA LEU A 128 -14.33 7.86 -1.69
C LEU A 128 -13.50 9.15 -1.55
N PRO A 129 -12.47 9.37 -2.38
CA PRO A 129 -11.74 10.62 -2.42
C PRO A 129 -12.60 11.75 -3.02
N HIS A 130 -12.14 12.97 -2.89
CA HIS A 130 -12.74 14.14 -3.54
C HIS A 130 -12.17 14.39 -4.93
N TYR A 131 -12.91 15.16 -5.73
CA TYR A 131 -12.46 15.63 -7.03
C TYR A 131 -11.11 16.37 -6.91
N GLY A 132 -10.16 16.01 -7.76
CA GLY A 132 -8.82 16.59 -7.81
C GLY A 132 -7.84 16.09 -6.75
N GLU A 133 -8.26 15.25 -5.81
CA GLU A 133 -7.33 14.67 -4.83
C GLU A 133 -6.40 13.65 -5.48
N HIS A 134 -5.11 13.70 -5.12
CA HIS A 134 -4.16 12.65 -5.46
C HIS A 134 -4.27 11.49 -4.47
N ILE A 135 -4.35 10.26 -4.99
CA ILE A 135 -4.40 9.02 -4.22
C ILE A 135 -3.45 7.99 -4.87
N ALA A 136 -3.11 6.92 -4.15
CA ALA A 136 -2.34 5.80 -4.67
C ALA A 136 -3.15 4.51 -4.60
N ARG A 137 -3.51 3.93 -5.76
CA ARG A 137 -4.27 2.66 -5.83
C ARG A 137 -3.73 1.80 -6.97
N ALA A 138 -3.63 0.50 -6.74
CA ALA A 138 -3.16 -0.44 -7.77
C ALA A 138 -4.30 -1.21 -8.47
N GLU A 139 -5.49 -1.25 -7.89
CA GLU A 139 -6.61 -2.04 -8.41
C GLU A 139 -7.26 -1.38 -9.64
N SER A 140 -7.38 -2.15 -10.72
CA SER A 140 -7.88 -1.71 -12.02
C SER A 140 -9.22 -1.00 -11.95
N SER A 141 -10.21 -1.58 -11.26
CA SER A 141 -11.54 -0.97 -11.16
C SER A 141 -11.52 0.29 -10.29
N ALA A 142 -10.72 0.28 -9.21
CA ALA A 142 -10.62 1.40 -8.27
C ALA A 142 -9.92 2.61 -8.90
N VAL A 143 -8.91 2.39 -9.74
CA VAL A 143 -8.22 3.42 -10.53
C VAL A 143 -9.18 4.03 -11.55
N CYS A 144 -9.86 3.20 -12.34
CA CYS A 144 -10.82 3.68 -13.35
C CYS A 144 -11.95 4.49 -12.72
N PHE A 145 -12.51 4.02 -11.60
CA PHE A 145 -13.57 4.72 -10.88
C PHE A 145 -13.09 6.07 -10.31
N ALA A 146 -11.93 6.08 -9.64
CA ALA A 146 -11.36 7.31 -9.08
C ALA A 146 -11.10 8.36 -10.16
N ASN A 147 -10.44 7.99 -11.26
CA ASN A 147 -10.09 8.93 -12.33
C ASN A 147 -11.29 9.37 -13.17
N SER A 148 -12.22 8.47 -13.50
CA SER A 148 -13.26 8.73 -14.50
C SER A 148 -14.59 9.17 -13.91
N VAL A 149 -14.94 8.69 -12.70
CA VAL A 149 -16.24 8.97 -12.08
C VAL A 149 -16.11 10.05 -11.01
N ILE A 150 -15.12 9.94 -10.14
CA ILE A 150 -14.89 10.94 -9.08
C ILE A 150 -14.11 12.15 -9.61
N GLY A 151 -13.14 11.93 -10.50
CA GLY A 151 -12.18 12.95 -10.93
C GLY A 151 -11.02 13.14 -9.93
N ALA A 152 -10.77 12.16 -9.07
CA ALA A 152 -9.52 12.05 -8.32
C ALA A 152 -8.37 11.62 -9.26
N LEU A 153 -7.13 11.70 -8.79
CA LEU A 153 -5.93 11.49 -9.61
C LEU A 153 -5.08 10.35 -9.04
N THR A 154 -4.94 9.27 -9.80
CA THR A 154 -4.07 8.16 -9.42
C THR A 154 -3.48 7.46 -10.64
N ASN A 155 -2.30 6.87 -10.47
CA ASN A 155 -1.76 5.95 -11.45
C ASN A 155 -2.22 4.53 -11.13
N ARG A 156 -1.94 3.59 -12.04
CA ARG A 156 -1.98 2.18 -11.68
C ARG A 156 -0.69 1.86 -10.94
N GLU A 157 -0.74 1.96 -9.61
CA GLU A 157 0.42 1.71 -8.78
C GLU A 157 0.89 0.24 -8.88
N GLY A 158 2.20 0.04 -8.80
CA GLY A 158 2.87 -1.25 -9.00
C GLY A 158 3.15 -1.97 -7.68
N GLY A 159 4.26 -2.72 -7.64
CA GLY A 159 4.76 -3.39 -6.44
C GLY A 159 5.25 -2.39 -5.38
N PRO A 160 6.50 -2.45 -4.90
CA PRO A 160 7.00 -1.40 -4.00
C PRO A 160 7.14 -0.09 -4.78
N SER A 161 6.06 0.69 -4.85
CA SER A 161 5.91 2.00 -5.50
C SER A 161 4.95 2.89 -4.74
#